data_AF-A0A7C6T6J2-F1
#
_entry.id   AF-A0A7C6T6J2-F1
#
_cell.length_a   1.000
_cell.length_b   1.000
_cell.length_c   1.000
_cell.angle_alpha   90.00
_cell.angle_beta   90.00
_cell.angle_gamma   90.00
#
_symmetry.space_group_name_H-M   'P 1'
#
loop_
_entity.id
_entity.type
_entity.pdbx_description
1 polymer ?
#
loop_
_entity_poly.entity_id
_entity_poly.type
_entity_poly.pdbx_seq_one_letter_code
_entity_poly.pdbx_strand_id
1 'polypeptide(L)' 'MSYINSEVKPFNATAFHNGDFIEVSEADMKGKWSVVFFYPADFTFVCPTELGDLADNYETFKKLGVEI' A
#
# COMPACT_ATOMS: atom_id res chain seq x y z
N MET A 1 -14.31 -5.32 -15.70
CA MET A 1 -15.09 -5.88 -14.58
C MET A 1 -14.44 -5.41 -13.29
N SER A 2 -15.24 -5.01 -12.30
CA SER A 2 -14.73 -4.60 -10.99
C SER A 2 -14.23 -5.82 -10.20
N TYR A 3 -13.22 -5.63 -9.36
CA TYR A 3 -12.68 -6.65 -8.45
C TYR A 3 -13.35 -6.64 -7.07
N ILE A 4 -14.47 -5.94 -6.92
CA ILE A 4 -15.20 -5.88 -5.65
C ILE A 4 -15.64 -7.29 -5.19
N ASN A 5 -15.45 -7.59 -3.90
CA ASN A 5 -15.75 -8.89 -3.29
C ASN A 5 -14.99 -10.08 -3.91
N SER A 6 -13.84 -9.83 -4.54
CA SER A 6 -12.90 -10.87 -4.94
C SER A 6 -11.70 -10.90 -3.99
N GLU A 7 -11.11 -12.08 -3.80
CA GLU A 7 -9.89 -12.23 -3.02
C GLU A 7 -8.66 -11.74 -3.81
N VAL A 8 -7.70 -11.17 -3.09
CA VAL A 8 -6.43 -10.77 -3.69
C VAL A 8 -5.70 -12.02 -4.21
N LYS A 9 -5.10 -11.91 -5.39
CA LYS A 9 -4.34 -13.02 -5.98
C LYS A 9 -2.95 -13.11 -5.33
N PRO A 10 -2.34 -14.30 -5.30
CA PRO A 10 -0.98 -14.43 -4.81
C PRO A 10 0.01 -13.52 -5.55
N PHE A 11 0.92 -12.91 -4.80
CA PHE A 11 1.99 -12.07 -5.33
C PHE A 11 3.21 -12.10 -4.43
N ASN A 12 4.37 -11.78 -5.00
CA ASN A 12 5.56 -11.41 -4.25
C ASN A 12 6.18 -10.21 -4.96
N ALA A 13 6.40 -9.13 -4.21
CA ALA A 13 6.96 -7.89 -4.70
C ALA A 13 8.06 -7.38 -3.76
N THR A 14 9.08 -6.76 -4.33
CA THR A 14 10.07 -6.01 -3.57
C THR A 14 9.53 -4.61 -3.27
N ALA A 15 9.54 -4.22 -2.01
CA ALA A 15 9.17 -2.88 -1.55
C ALA A 15 10.37 -2.18 -0.91
N PHE A 16 10.37 -0.85 -0.91
CA PHE A 16 11.33 -0.03 -0.19
C PHE A 16 10.67 0.54 1.06
N HIS A 17 11.24 0.28 2.23
CA HIS A 17 10.68 0.76 3.50
C HIS A 17 11.82 1.15 4.45
N ASN A 18 11.80 2.38 4.95
CA ASN A 18 12.77 2.93 5.91
C ASN A 18 14.25 2.74 5.54
N GLY A 19 14.59 2.76 4.26
CA GLY A 19 15.98 2.63 3.79
C GLY A 19 16.37 1.24 3.29
N ASP A 20 15.53 0.24 3.52
CA ASP A 20 15.82 -1.16 3.18
C ASP A 20 14.84 -1.71 2.14
N PHE A 21 15.32 -2.70 1.37
CA PHE A 21 14.48 -3.50 0.50
C PHE A 21 13.92 -4.69 1.28
N ILE A 22 12.60 -4.85 1.23
CA ILE A 22 11.86 -5.94 1.86
C ILE A 22 11.01 -6.68 0.82
N GLU A 23 10.68 -7.94 1.09
CA GLU A 23 9.67 -8.67 0.34
C GLU A 23 8.29 -8.46 0.96
N VAL A 24 7.27 -8.28 0.12
CA VAL A 24 5.87 -8.17 0.51
C VAL A 24 5.04 -9.09 -0.37
N SER A 25 4.14 -9.84 0.26
CA SER A 25 3.27 -10.83 -0.38
C SER A 25 1.81 -10.70 0.06
N GLU A 26 0.91 -11.43 -0.58
CA GLU A 26 -0.50 -11.49 -0.15
C GLU A 26 -0.65 -12.11 1.24
N ALA A 27 0.31 -12.94 1.66
CA ALA A 27 0.32 -13.55 2.97
C ALA A 27 0.50 -12.49 4.07
N ASP A 28 1.31 -11.47 3.81
CA ASP A 28 1.54 -10.37 4.73
C ASP A 28 0.28 -9.56 4.97
N MET A 29 -0.67 -9.54 4.02
CA MET A 29 -1.93 -8.79 4.13
C MET A 29 -3.00 -9.51 4.98
N LYS A 30 -2.79 -10.79 5.33
CA LYS A 30 -3.81 -11.58 6.05
C LYS A 30 -3.96 -11.12 7.50
N GLY A 31 -5.20 -10.98 7.94
CA GLY A 31 -5.52 -10.66 9.34
C GLY A 31 -5.38 -9.18 9.71
N LYS A 32 -5.02 -8.31 8.76
CA LYS A 32 -5.06 -6.86 8.90
C LYS A 32 -5.86 -6.23 7.77
N TRP A 33 -6.38 -5.03 8.01
CA TRP A 33 -6.87 -4.22 6.91
C TRP A 33 -5.68 -3.70 6.10
N SER A 34 -5.79 -3.76 4.78
CA SER A 34 -4.70 -3.33 3.90
C SER A 34 -5.24 -2.50 2.75
N VAL A 35 -4.54 -1.42 2.44
CA VAL A 35 -4.82 -0.54 1.29
C VAL A 35 -3.66 -0.67 0.32
N VAL A 36 -3.91 -1.16 -0.90
CA VAL A 36 -2.88 -1.16 -1.95
C VAL A 36 -3.10 0.07 -2.82
N PHE A 37 -2.23 1.07 -2.66
CA PHE A 37 -2.32 2.32 -3.41
C PHE A 37 -1.47 2.26 -4.68
N PHE A 38 -2.12 2.23 -5.84
CA PHE A 38 -1.44 2.25 -7.14
C PHE A 38 -1.36 3.68 -7.66
N TYR A 39 -0.17 4.08 -8.08
CA TYR A 39 0.07 5.34 -8.78
C TYR A 39 0.88 5.11 -10.07
N PRO A 40 0.79 5.99 -11.08
CA PRO A 40 1.37 5.75 -12.41
C PRO A 40 2.89 5.53 -12.45
N ALA A 41 3.66 6.43 -11.85
CA ALA A 41 5.13 6.37 -11.83
C ALA A 41 5.72 7.42 -10.88
N ASP A 42 6.90 7.10 -10.33
CA ASP A 42 7.74 8.02 -9.57
C ASP A 42 8.16 9.23 -10.40
N PHE A 43 8.40 10.36 -9.74
CA PHE A 43 8.88 11.61 -10.35
C PHE A 43 7.97 12.21 -11.43
N THR A 44 6.66 11.97 -11.33
CA THR A 44 5.62 12.63 -12.11
C THR A 44 4.93 13.74 -11.30
N PHE A 45 4.15 14.60 -11.96
CA PHE A 45 3.70 15.88 -11.39
C PHE A 45 2.56 15.80 -10.36
N VAL A 46 1.73 14.74 -10.39
CA VAL A 46 0.54 14.62 -9.53
C VAL A 46 0.75 13.62 -8.38
N CYS A 47 1.56 12.58 -8.60
CA CYS A 47 1.80 11.53 -7.60
C CYS A 47 2.40 11.98 -6.26
N PRO A 48 3.26 13.03 -6.14
CA PRO A 48 3.82 13.36 -4.84
C PRO A 48 2.78 13.93 -3.87
N THR A 49 1.69 14.53 -4.35
CA THR A 49 0.66 15.08 -3.46
C THR A 49 -0.20 13.97 -2.85
N GLU A 50 -0.60 12.97 -3.64
CA GLU A 50 -1.41 11.85 -3.14
C GLU A 50 -0.65 10.98 -2.13
N LEU A 51 0.63 10.71 -2.41
CA LEU A 51 1.51 9.98 -1.48
C LEU A 51 1.81 10.79 -0.22
N GLY A 52 1.95 12.12 -0.33
CA GLY A 52 2.11 13.02 0.81
C GLY A 52 0.89 13.00 1.74
N ASP A 53 -0.32 13.11 1.18
CA ASP A 53 -1.56 13.06 1.96
C ASP A 53 -1.74 11.72 2.67
N LEU A 54 -1.36 10.60 2.04
CA LEU A 54 -1.35 9.28 2.69
C LEU A 54 -0.35 9.21 3.83
N ALA A 55 0.86 9.74 3.64
CA ALA A 55 1.90 9.78 4.68
C ALA A 55 1.45 10.61 5.89
N ASP A 56 0.86 11.78 5.67
CA ASP A 56 0.35 12.65 6.74
C ASP A 56 -0.76 11.97 7.57
N ASN A 57 -1.57 11.13 6.93
CA ASN A 57 -2.65 10.38 7.57
C ASN A 57 -2.24 8.99 8.06
N TYR A 58 -1.01 8.55 7.82
CA TYR A 58 -0.58 7.17 8.09
C TYR A 58 -0.76 6.76 9.56
N GLU A 59 -0.49 7.68 10.50
CA GLU A 59 -0.72 7.45 11.93
C GLU A 59 -2.20 7.23 12.28
N THR A 60 -3.11 7.84 11.54
CA THR A 60 -4.56 7.60 11.69
C THR A 60 -4.92 6.20 11.20
N PHE A 61 -4.40 5.79 10.05
CA PHE A 61 -4.61 4.44 9.51
C PHE A 61 -4.06 3.35 10.45
N LYS A 62 -2.86 3.55 11.01
CA LYS A 62 -2.29 2.65 12.03
C LYS A 62 -3.18 2.50 13.25
N LYS A 63 -3.75 3.60 13.77
CA LYS A 63 -4.70 3.56 14.91
C LYS A 63 -5.97 2.76 14.59
N LEU A 64 -6.37 2.72 13.32
CA LEU A 64 -7.49 1.92 12.84
C LEU A 64 -7.11 0.46 12.52
N GLY A 65 -5.84 0.07 12.70
CA GLY A 65 -5.36 -1.26 12.34
C GLY A 65 -5.25 -1.49 10.83
N VAL A 66 -5.07 -0.42 10.06
CA VAL A 66 -4.90 -0.43 8.61
C VAL A 66 -3.42 -0.23 8.26
N GLU A 67 -2.92 -1.10 7.39
CA GLU A 67 -1.61 -0.94 6.74
C GLU A 67 -1.80 -0.40 5.32
N ILE A 68 -0.92 0.50 4.89
CA ILE A 68 -0.90 1.07 3.55
C ILE A 68 0.34 0.57 2.82
#